data_AF-A0A932CVE7-F1
#
_entry.id   AF-A0A932CVE7-F1
#
_cell.length_a   1.000
_cell.length_b   1.000
_cell.length_c   1.000
_cell.angle_alpha   90.00
_cell.angle_beta   90.00
_cell.angle_gamma   90.00
#
_symmetry.space_group_name_H-M   'P 1'
#
loop_
_entity.id
_entity.type
_entity.pdbx_description
1 polymer ?
#
loop_
_entity_poly.entity_id
_entity_poly.type
_entity_poly.pdbx_seq_one_letter_code
_entity_poly.pdbx_strand_id
1 'polypeptide(L)'
;MTSLEDGASRLAATLRAAAAGDLGVSPTADVPPQLEDVAAAAGELLDRVASEVRALRDAASDLARTLDSIRVAQERAGADAARQGAGVEAGSERLRLLSERAGEIAAAAEVIDEIAAQTNLLALNAAIEAARADREESRGFTLFAQEVRKLSERSGGVARDVVALIGRLHEEVSSAAGAMDDLREGVRAAAQNATRGAGEVSELMRRGRVLEEALHRLRVPDPRAAAAAEELRQAKDAILRTLEELGTVPDRGDIAEVLQDISAVVSRRG
;
A
#
# COMPACT_ATOMS: atom_id res chain seq x y z
N MET A 1 -8.85 -19.30 -26.04
CA MET A 1 -10.31 -19.49 -25.87
C MET A 1 -10.91 -20.27 -27.04
N THR A 2 -10.58 -19.93 -28.29
CA THR A 2 -10.93 -20.73 -29.50
C THR A 2 -10.60 -22.23 -29.39
N SER A 3 -9.46 -22.60 -28.80
CA SER A 3 -9.07 -24.02 -28.66
C SER A 3 -9.95 -24.86 -27.70
N LEU A 4 -10.57 -24.24 -26.69
CA LEU A 4 -11.44 -24.96 -25.74
C LEU A 4 -12.86 -25.07 -26.32
N GLU A 5 -13.31 -24.02 -27.00
CA GLU A 5 -14.56 -23.97 -27.77
C GLU A 5 -14.55 -24.96 -28.92
N ASP A 6 -13.47 -25.00 -29.71
CA ASP A 6 -13.27 -25.98 -30.79
C ASP A 6 -13.21 -27.40 -30.23
N GLY A 7 -12.59 -27.59 -29.06
CA GLY A 7 -12.51 -28.89 -28.38
C GLY A 7 -13.86 -29.39 -27.92
N ALA A 8 -14.64 -28.57 -27.21
CA ALA A 8 -15.96 -28.93 -26.70
C ALA A 8 -16.98 -29.12 -27.84
N SER A 9 -16.95 -28.28 -28.87
CA SER A 9 -17.85 -28.38 -30.03
C SER A 9 -17.52 -29.58 -30.92
N ARG A 10 -16.23 -29.89 -31.12
CA ARG A 10 -15.81 -31.14 -31.76
C ARG A 10 -16.26 -32.35 -30.97
N LEU A 11 -16.08 -32.35 -29.64
CA LEU A 11 -16.49 -33.44 -28.77
C LEU A 11 -18.00 -33.67 -28.81
N ALA A 12 -18.79 -32.59 -28.77
CA ALA A 12 -20.25 -32.65 -28.92
C ALA A 12 -20.66 -33.22 -30.30
N ALA A 13 -19.95 -32.84 -31.36
CA ALA A 13 -20.19 -33.36 -32.70
C ALA A 13 -19.83 -34.85 -32.82
N THR A 14 -18.71 -35.30 -32.26
CA THR A 14 -18.37 -36.74 -32.23
C THR A 14 -19.33 -37.55 -31.38
N LEU A 15 -19.76 -37.03 -30.23
CA LEU A 15 -20.75 -37.70 -29.38
C LEU A 15 -22.12 -37.80 -30.06
N ARG A 16 -22.53 -36.79 -30.82
CA ARG A 16 -23.75 -36.84 -31.66
C ARG A 16 -23.62 -37.82 -32.82
N ALA A 17 -22.50 -37.83 -33.52
CA ALA A 17 -22.24 -38.80 -34.60
C ALA A 17 -22.26 -40.24 -34.05
N ALA A 18 -21.77 -40.44 -32.83
CA ALA A 18 -21.87 -41.70 -32.11
C ALA A 18 -23.32 -42.05 -31.72
N ALA A 19 -24.07 -41.10 -31.16
CA ALA A 19 -25.47 -41.30 -30.77
C ALA A 19 -26.43 -41.52 -31.95
N ALA A 20 -26.12 -40.94 -33.12
CA ALA A 20 -26.92 -41.06 -34.34
C ALA A 20 -26.59 -42.32 -35.16
N GLY A 21 -25.63 -43.15 -34.73
CA GLY A 21 -25.19 -44.35 -35.46
C GLY A 21 -24.41 -44.06 -36.76
N ASP A 22 -23.99 -42.81 -36.98
CA ASP A 22 -23.41 -42.33 -38.25
C ASP A 22 -21.88 -42.50 -38.33
N LEU A 23 -21.29 -43.16 -37.32
CA LEU A 23 -19.87 -43.56 -37.30
C LEU A 23 -19.57 -44.76 -38.22
N GLY A 24 -20.54 -45.22 -39.02
CA GLY A 24 -20.43 -46.45 -39.81
C GLY A 24 -20.48 -47.72 -38.94
N VAL A 25 -20.96 -47.61 -37.71
CA VAL A 25 -21.14 -48.73 -36.78
C VAL A 25 -22.63 -49.07 -36.79
N SER A 26 -22.98 -50.27 -37.29
CA SER A 26 -24.38 -50.74 -37.36
C SER A 26 -25.11 -50.59 -36.01
N PRO A 27 -26.46 -50.47 -36.00
CA PRO A 27 -27.29 -50.30 -34.79
C PRO A 27 -27.27 -51.49 -33.81
N THR A 28 -26.40 -52.47 -34.05
CA THR A 28 -26.25 -53.73 -33.31
C THR A 28 -24.95 -53.80 -32.52
N ALA A 29 -24.14 -52.74 -32.49
CA ALA A 29 -22.94 -52.69 -31.67
C ALA A 29 -23.25 -52.05 -30.30
N ASP A 30 -22.87 -52.73 -29.23
CA ASP A 30 -22.78 -52.15 -27.88
C ASP A 30 -22.21 -50.73 -27.97
N VAL A 31 -22.85 -49.77 -27.30
CA VAL A 31 -22.23 -48.46 -27.07
C VAL A 31 -20.93 -48.72 -26.30
N PRO A 32 -19.74 -48.44 -26.86
CA PRO A 32 -18.51 -48.74 -26.17
C PRO A 32 -18.44 -47.93 -24.86
N PRO A 33 -18.08 -48.54 -23.71
CA PRO A 33 -17.99 -47.86 -22.41
C PRO A 33 -17.11 -46.60 -22.44
N GLN A 34 -16.20 -46.54 -23.42
CA GLN A 34 -15.36 -45.39 -23.74
C GLN A 34 -16.15 -44.10 -24.07
N LEU A 35 -17.37 -44.17 -24.61
CA LEU A 35 -18.20 -42.99 -24.91
C LEU A 35 -18.91 -42.44 -23.66
N GLU A 36 -19.34 -43.31 -22.74
CA GLU A 36 -19.88 -42.91 -21.44
C GLU A 36 -18.79 -42.23 -20.59
N ASP A 37 -17.59 -42.82 -20.56
CA ASP A 37 -16.42 -42.27 -19.87
C ASP A 37 -16.04 -40.88 -20.40
N VAL A 38 -16.10 -40.68 -21.72
CA VAL A 38 -15.80 -39.40 -22.36
C VAL A 38 -16.87 -38.34 -22.07
N ALA A 39 -18.15 -38.69 -22.09
CA ALA A 39 -19.23 -37.77 -21.75
C ALA A 39 -19.21 -37.38 -20.26
N ALA A 40 -18.92 -38.32 -19.36
CA ALA A 40 -18.73 -38.07 -17.94
C ALA A 40 -17.52 -37.15 -17.68
N ALA A 41 -16.38 -37.44 -18.31
CA ALA A 41 -15.18 -36.61 -18.21
C ALA A 41 -15.40 -35.18 -18.75
N ALA A 42 -16.19 -35.02 -19.82
CA ALA A 42 -16.55 -33.71 -20.36
C ALA A 42 -17.43 -32.91 -19.39
N GLY A 43 -18.41 -33.56 -18.74
CA GLY A 43 -19.23 -32.94 -17.70
C GLY A 43 -18.41 -32.47 -16.50
N GLU A 44 -17.50 -33.31 -16.01
CA GLU A 44 -16.62 -32.95 -14.89
C GLU A 44 -15.70 -31.77 -15.22
N LEU A 45 -15.16 -31.73 -16.45
CA LEU A 45 -14.33 -30.61 -16.92
C LEU A 45 -15.12 -29.30 -17.00
N LEU A 46 -16.37 -29.33 -17.48
CA LEU A 46 -17.23 -28.15 -17.55
C LEU A 46 -17.56 -27.60 -16.16
N ASP A 47 -17.92 -28.47 -15.22
CA ASP A 47 -18.20 -28.08 -13.83
C ASP A 47 -16.95 -27.50 -13.16
N ARG A 48 -15.76 -28.09 -13.42
CA ARG A 48 -14.49 -27.57 -12.92
C ARG A 48 -14.19 -26.18 -13.46
N VAL A 49 -14.27 -25.97 -14.78
CA VAL A 49 -14.06 -24.66 -15.41
C VAL A 49 -15.06 -23.63 -14.89
N ALA A 50 -16.33 -23.99 -14.75
CA ALA A 50 -17.35 -23.09 -14.21
C ALA A 50 -17.07 -22.70 -12.75
N SER A 51 -16.54 -23.62 -11.95
CA SER A 51 -16.14 -23.35 -10.55
C SER A 51 -14.92 -22.43 -10.48
N GLU A 52 -13.91 -22.64 -11.33
CA GLU A 52 -12.69 -21.81 -11.40
C GLU A 52 -13.01 -20.37 -11.83
N VAL A 53 -13.90 -20.19 -12.81
CA VAL A 53 -14.35 -18.86 -13.26
C VAL A 53 -15.10 -18.10 -12.15
N ARG A 54 -15.90 -18.79 -11.33
CA ARG A 54 -16.55 -18.18 -10.15
C ARG A 54 -15.51 -17.76 -9.11
N ALA A 55 -14.57 -18.65 -8.77
CA ALA A 55 -13.50 -18.34 -7.82
C ALA A 55 -12.64 -17.15 -8.29
N LEU A 56 -12.31 -17.07 -9.58
CA LEU A 56 -11.58 -15.94 -10.16
C LEU A 56 -12.35 -14.62 -10.05
N ARG A 57 -13.68 -14.64 -10.18
CA ARG A 57 -14.53 -13.44 -10.02
C ARG A 57 -14.55 -12.96 -8.58
N ASP A 58 -14.71 -13.87 -7.64
CA ASP A 58 -14.73 -13.52 -6.21
C ASP A 58 -13.35 -12.93 -5.82
N ALA A 59 -12.26 -13.55 -6.29
CA ALA A 59 -10.92 -13.02 -6.13
C ALA A 59 -10.71 -11.63 -6.78
N ALA A 60 -11.27 -11.40 -7.97
CA ALA A 60 -11.19 -10.09 -8.64
C ALA A 60 -11.95 -8.99 -7.86
N SER A 61 -13.14 -9.32 -7.33
CA SER A 61 -13.93 -8.43 -6.48
C SER A 61 -13.23 -8.12 -5.15
N ASP A 62 -12.60 -9.12 -4.52
CA ASP A 62 -11.77 -8.93 -3.33
C ASP A 62 -10.55 -8.05 -3.62
N LEU A 63 -9.89 -8.25 -4.76
CA LEU A 63 -8.78 -7.42 -5.21
C LEU A 63 -9.22 -5.97 -5.41
N ALA A 64 -10.37 -5.73 -6.06
CA ALA A 64 -10.89 -4.39 -6.28
C ALA A 64 -11.17 -3.65 -4.96
N ARG A 65 -11.77 -4.33 -3.97
CA ARG A 65 -12.00 -3.79 -2.62
C ARG A 65 -10.69 -3.49 -1.88
N THR A 66 -9.70 -4.37 -2.00
CA THR A 66 -8.38 -4.18 -1.41
C THR A 66 -7.64 -3.00 -2.05
N LEU A 67 -7.73 -2.84 -3.37
CA LEU A 67 -7.11 -1.72 -4.07
C LEU A 67 -7.75 -0.38 -3.69
N ASP A 68 -9.08 -0.33 -3.50
CA ASP A 68 -9.75 0.88 -3.04
C ASP A 68 -9.36 1.25 -1.60
N SER A 69 -9.24 0.27 -0.70
CA SER A 69 -8.78 0.54 0.67
C SER A 69 -7.33 1.06 0.71
N ILE A 70 -6.45 0.51 -0.14
CA ILE A 70 -5.09 1.01 -0.31
C ILE A 70 -5.11 2.43 -0.90
N ARG A 71 -5.95 2.72 -1.91
CA ARG A 71 -6.10 4.07 -2.48
C ARG A 71 -6.44 5.09 -1.40
N VAL A 72 -7.45 4.80 -0.57
CA VAL A 72 -7.86 5.68 0.54
C VAL A 72 -6.72 5.84 1.56
N ALA A 73 -5.98 4.78 1.85
CA ALA A 73 -4.82 4.86 2.74
C ALA A 73 -3.70 5.75 2.17
N GLN A 74 -3.43 5.68 0.86
CA GLN A 74 -2.45 6.54 0.19
C GLN A 74 -2.87 8.01 0.17
N GLU A 75 -4.15 8.30 -0.07
CA GLU A 75 -4.71 9.65 0.01
C GLU A 75 -4.56 10.24 1.42
N ARG A 76 -4.86 9.44 2.45
CA ARG A 76 -4.65 9.83 3.85
C ARG A 76 -3.17 10.06 4.15
N ALA A 77 -2.29 9.17 3.73
CA ALA A 77 -0.85 9.33 3.92
C ALA A 77 -0.32 10.62 3.27
N GLY A 78 -0.80 10.95 2.06
CA GLY A 78 -0.46 12.21 1.39
C GLY A 78 -0.96 13.44 2.14
N ALA A 79 -2.20 13.41 2.63
CA ALA A 79 -2.77 14.50 3.44
C ALA A 79 -2.04 14.67 4.78
N ASP A 80 -1.68 13.56 5.43
CA ASP A 80 -0.95 13.54 6.70
C ASP A 80 0.45 14.12 6.52
N ALA A 81 1.16 13.72 5.46
CA ALA A 81 2.46 14.30 5.11
C ALA A 81 2.36 15.81 4.85
N ALA A 82 1.32 16.28 4.15
CA ALA A 82 1.11 17.71 3.92
C ALA A 82 0.88 18.48 5.24
N ARG A 83 0.07 17.93 6.16
CA ARG A 83 -0.15 18.54 7.48
C ARG A 83 1.12 18.56 8.32
N GLN A 84 1.89 17.47 8.32
CA GLN A 84 3.18 17.41 8.99
C GLN A 84 4.16 18.43 8.42
N GLY A 85 4.19 18.59 7.10
CA GLY A 85 5.03 19.58 6.42
C GLY A 85 4.73 21.00 6.88
N ALA A 86 3.44 21.38 6.94
CA ALA A 86 3.04 22.67 7.48
C ALA A 86 3.44 22.85 8.96
N GLY A 87 3.36 21.78 9.76
CA GLY A 87 3.81 21.78 11.15
C GLY A 87 5.32 21.99 11.31
N VAL A 88 6.12 21.37 10.46
CA VAL A 88 7.59 21.52 10.44
C VAL A 88 8.00 22.93 10.03
N GLU A 89 7.38 23.51 9.00
CA GLU A 89 7.65 24.90 8.60
C GLU A 89 7.28 25.88 9.73
N ALA A 90 6.12 25.72 10.35
CA ALA A 90 5.70 26.55 11.48
C ALA A 90 6.62 26.38 12.71
N GLY A 91 7.10 25.16 12.97
CA GLY A 91 8.09 24.88 14.01
C GLY A 91 9.42 25.59 13.76
N SER A 92 9.91 25.50 12.52
CA SER A 92 11.15 26.15 12.08
C SER A 92 11.07 27.67 12.21
N GLU A 93 9.95 28.27 11.82
CA GLU A 93 9.73 29.71 11.97
C GLU A 93 9.74 30.15 13.44
N ARG A 94 9.11 29.37 14.33
CA ARG A 94 9.12 29.65 15.78
C ARG A 94 10.52 29.56 16.37
N LEU A 95 11.32 28.58 15.97
CA LEU A 95 12.72 28.46 16.40
C LEU A 95 13.56 29.66 15.92
N ARG A 96 13.35 30.09 14.67
CA ARG A 96 13.99 31.30 14.12
C ARG A 96 13.65 32.54 14.96
N LEU A 97 12.37 32.77 15.26
CA LEU A 97 11.92 33.89 16.09
C LEU A 97 12.46 33.80 17.52
N LEU A 98 12.54 32.59 18.10
CA LEU A 98 13.11 32.38 19.42
C LEU A 98 14.61 32.73 19.44
N SER A 99 15.34 32.33 18.39
CA SER A 99 16.75 32.68 18.21
C SER A 99 16.97 34.19 18.12
N GLU A 100 16.12 34.91 17.36
CA GLU A 100 16.18 36.38 17.25
C GLU A 100 15.95 37.05 18.62
N ARG A 101 14.90 36.65 19.34
CA ARG A 101 14.58 37.18 20.68
C ARG A 101 15.67 36.87 21.70
N ALA A 102 16.29 35.70 21.62
CA ALA A 102 17.42 35.36 22.45
C ALA A 102 18.60 36.31 22.20
N GLY A 103 18.88 36.64 20.93
CA GLY A 103 19.89 37.63 20.56
C GLY A 103 19.61 39.02 21.12
N GLU A 104 18.35 39.48 21.09
CA GLU A 104 17.96 40.76 21.71
C GLU A 104 18.21 40.77 23.23
N ILE A 105 17.93 39.67 23.93
CA ILE A 105 18.19 39.54 25.37
C ILE A 105 19.70 39.53 25.64
N ALA A 106 20.50 38.85 24.82
CA ALA A 106 21.95 38.87 24.94
C ALA A 106 22.51 40.29 24.84
N ALA A 107 22.09 41.04 23.82
CA ALA A 107 22.53 42.43 23.62
C ALA A 107 22.12 43.33 24.79
N ALA A 108 20.90 43.16 25.33
CA ALA A 108 20.47 43.91 26.50
C ALA A 108 21.30 43.57 27.76
N ALA A 109 21.64 42.29 27.95
CA ALA A 109 22.47 41.84 29.06
C ALA A 109 23.91 42.38 28.94
N GLU A 110 24.49 42.44 27.74
CA GLU A 110 25.79 43.08 27.49
C GLU A 110 25.77 44.56 27.88
N VAL A 111 24.73 45.30 27.49
CA VAL A 111 24.58 46.72 27.89
C VAL A 111 24.47 46.87 29.41
N ILE A 112 23.80 45.95 30.11
CA ILE A 112 23.73 45.98 31.58
C ILE A 112 25.10 45.74 32.20
N ASP A 113 25.90 44.81 31.67
CA ASP A 113 27.27 44.57 32.14
C ASP A 113 28.16 45.80 31.93
N GLU A 114 28.03 46.47 30.78
CA GLU A 114 28.72 47.74 30.50
C GLU A 114 28.32 48.85 31.48
N ILE A 115 27.02 49.04 31.74
CA ILE A 115 26.51 50.03 32.71
C ILE A 115 27.00 49.71 34.12
N ALA A 116 27.00 48.44 34.50
CA ALA A 116 27.51 47.97 35.78
C ALA A 116 29.01 48.26 35.94
N ALA A 117 29.81 48.00 34.89
CA ALA A 117 31.23 48.32 34.88
C ALA A 117 31.50 49.83 34.99
N GLN A 118 30.73 50.66 34.28
CA GLN A 118 30.84 52.13 34.37
C GLN A 118 30.45 52.64 35.76
N THR A 119 29.37 52.11 36.34
CA THR A 119 28.89 52.50 37.67
C THR A 119 29.86 52.07 38.76
N ASN A 120 30.48 50.90 38.60
CA ASN A 120 31.56 50.42 39.46
C ASN A 120 32.76 51.39 39.45
N LEU A 121 33.17 51.87 38.27
CA LEU A 121 34.23 52.86 38.13
C LEU A 121 33.86 54.22 38.74
N LEU A 122 32.63 54.69 38.54
CA LEU A 122 32.11 55.92 39.16
C LEU A 122 32.11 55.83 40.68
N ALA A 123 31.64 54.70 41.24
CA ALA A 123 31.62 54.44 42.67
C ALA A 123 33.03 54.39 43.27
N LEU A 124 33.99 53.79 42.55
CA LEU A 124 35.39 53.77 42.96
C LEU A 124 35.97 55.20 43.03
N ASN A 125 35.72 56.02 42.00
CA ASN A 125 36.16 57.41 41.98
C ASN A 125 35.55 58.21 43.14
N ALA A 126 34.24 58.02 43.41
CA ALA A 126 33.57 58.67 44.52
C ALA A 126 34.13 58.24 45.89
N ALA A 127 34.46 56.96 46.06
CA ALA A 127 35.08 56.45 47.29
C ALA A 127 36.48 57.07 47.52
N ILE A 128 37.27 57.23 46.47
CA ILE A 128 38.60 57.87 46.52
C ILE A 128 38.46 59.35 46.91
N GLU A 129 37.53 60.07 46.29
CA GLU A 129 37.33 61.49 46.55
C GLU A 129 36.79 61.74 47.96
N ALA A 130 35.88 60.89 48.44
CA ALA A 130 35.38 60.94 49.81
C ALA A 130 36.50 60.66 50.84
N ALA A 131 37.42 59.74 50.55
CA ALA A 131 38.58 59.49 51.40
C ALA A 131 39.60 60.65 51.40
N ARG A 132 39.66 61.47 50.34
CA ARG A 132 40.50 62.67 50.27
C ARG A 132 39.92 63.88 50.99
N ALA A 133 38.59 63.96 51.08
CA ALA A 133 37.93 65.01 51.83
C ALA A 133 38.06 64.71 53.34
N ASP A 134 39.06 65.29 54.00
CA ASP A 134 39.42 65.14 55.44
C ASP A 134 38.35 65.66 56.44
N ARG A 135 37.08 65.74 56.05
CA ARG A 135 35.97 66.23 56.87
C ARG A 135 35.14 65.09 57.42
N GLU A 136 34.64 65.22 58.64
CA GLU A 136 33.84 64.18 59.31
C GLU A 136 32.57 63.80 58.52
N GLU A 137 32.06 64.70 57.68
CA GLU A 137 30.92 64.47 56.78
C GLU A 137 31.20 63.49 55.62
N SER A 138 32.47 63.26 55.23
CA SER A 138 32.82 62.40 54.07
C SER A 138 32.74 60.89 54.37
N ARG A 139 32.65 60.51 55.65
CA ARG A 139 32.49 59.11 56.08
C ARG A 139 31.18 58.50 55.55
N GLY A 140 30.09 59.25 55.55
CA GLY A 140 28.80 58.80 55.00
C GLY A 140 28.85 58.58 53.48
N PHE A 141 29.55 59.45 52.76
CA PHE A 141 29.77 59.32 51.32
C PHE A 141 30.64 58.11 50.96
N THR A 142 31.65 57.81 51.77
CA THR A 142 32.51 56.62 51.56
C THR A 142 31.71 55.32 51.67
N LEU A 143 30.85 55.20 52.69
CA LEU A 143 29.96 54.05 52.86
C LEU A 143 28.97 53.92 51.70
N PHE A 144 28.38 55.03 51.26
CA PHE A 144 27.48 55.02 50.10
C PHE A 144 28.20 54.54 48.83
N ALA A 145 29.40 55.06 48.55
CA ALA A 145 30.20 54.65 47.41
C ALA A 145 30.55 53.15 47.44
N GLN A 146 30.89 52.60 48.60
CA GLN A 146 31.14 51.16 48.76
C GLN A 146 29.90 50.31 48.46
N GLU A 147 28.71 50.74 48.90
CA GLU A 147 27.47 50.01 48.64
C GLU A 147 27.07 50.06 47.15
N VAL A 148 27.23 51.21 46.49
CA VAL A 148 27.03 51.34 45.04
C VAL A 148 28.01 50.44 44.28
N ARG A 149 29.27 50.36 44.71
CA ARG A 149 30.27 49.49 44.11
C ARG A 149 29.86 48.02 44.18
N LYS A 150 29.48 47.56 45.37
CA LYS A 150 29.02 46.19 45.61
C LYS A 150 27.77 45.85 44.79
N LEU A 151 26.83 46.78 44.67
CA LEU A 151 25.63 46.61 43.85
C LEU A 151 25.99 46.50 42.36
N SER A 152 26.93 47.33 41.89
CA SER A 152 27.40 47.32 40.51
C SER A 152 28.12 46.02 40.15
N GLU A 153 29.05 45.56 41.00
CA GLU A 153 29.74 44.27 40.85
C GLU A 153 28.73 43.10 40.77
N ARG A 154 27.73 43.11 41.65
CA ARG A 154 26.65 42.10 41.65
C ARG A 154 25.78 42.19 40.39
N SER A 155 25.46 43.39 39.91
CA SER A 155 24.67 43.59 38.69
C SER A 155 25.40 43.06 37.46
N GLY A 156 26.69 43.34 37.31
CA GLY A 156 27.50 42.82 36.20
C GLY A 156 27.71 41.30 36.29
N GLY A 157 27.79 40.74 37.51
CA GLY A 157 27.76 39.29 37.71
C GLY A 157 26.49 38.64 37.13
N VAL A 158 25.32 39.17 37.51
CA VAL A 158 24.02 38.67 37.01
C VAL A 158 23.89 38.84 35.50
N ALA A 159 24.35 39.97 34.95
CA ALA A 159 24.32 40.22 33.51
C ALA A 159 25.12 39.17 32.72
N ARG A 160 26.33 38.85 33.18
CA ARG A 160 27.16 37.80 32.57
C ARG A 160 26.56 36.40 32.70
N ASP A 161 25.91 36.09 33.82
CA ASP A 161 25.16 34.83 33.99
C ASP A 161 24.00 34.72 32.99
N VAL A 162 23.29 35.82 32.72
CA VAL A 162 22.24 35.89 31.70
C VAL A 162 22.81 35.64 30.31
N VAL A 163 23.93 36.26 29.94
CA VAL A 163 24.62 36.02 28.65
C VAL A 163 24.97 34.54 28.50
N ALA A 164 25.55 33.92 29.54
CA ALA A 164 25.89 32.51 29.52
C ALA A 164 24.66 31.58 29.39
N LEU A 165 23.53 31.95 30.01
CA LEU A 165 22.27 31.23 29.86
C LEU A 165 21.71 31.33 28.44
N ILE A 166 21.76 32.52 27.84
CA ILE A 166 21.33 32.73 26.46
C ILE A 166 22.22 31.97 25.47
N GLY A 167 23.53 31.88 25.71
CA GLY A 167 24.43 31.06 24.91
C GLY A 167 23.98 29.59 24.84
N ARG A 168 23.67 28.98 26.00
CA ARG A 168 23.12 27.61 26.06
C ARG A 168 21.78 27.48 25.35
N LEU A 169 20.89 28.46 25.52
CA LEU A 169 19.60 28.47 24.81
C LEU A 169 19.79 28.51 23.29
N HIS A 170 20.80 29.22 22.79
CA HIS A 170 21.11 29.27 21.37
C HIS A 170 21.58 27.90 20.83
N GLU A 171 22.41 27.19 21.59
CA GLU A 171 22.83 25.82 21.26
C GLU A 171 21.62 24.86 21.19
N GLU A 172 20.71 24.94 22.16
CA GLU A 172 19.48 24.13 22.18
C GLU A 172 18.58 24.45 20.98
N VAL A 173 18.41 25.73 20.63
CA VAL A 173 17.63 26.16 19.46
C VAL A 173 18.27 25.68 18.16
N SER A 174 19.59 25.76 18.03
CA SER A 174 20.32 25.25 16.85
C SER A 174 20.15 23.74 16.69
N SER A 175 20.21 22.99 17.79
CA SER A 175 19.96 21.54 17.78
C SER A 175 18.53 21.21 17.37
N ALA A 176 17.54 21.93 17.92
CA ALA A 176 16.15 21.79 17.55
C ALA A 176 15.88 22.14 16.07
N ALA A 177 16.59 23.14 15.53
CA ALA A 177 16.50 23.51 14.12
C ALA A 177 17.02 22.38 13.21
N GLY A 178 18.15 21.76 13.55
CA GLY A 178 18.65 20.59 12.82
C GLY A 178 17.66 19.42 12.83
N ALA A 179 17.02 19.14 13.97
CA ALA A 179 15.98 18.12 14.04
C ALA A 179 14.74 18.46 13.19
N MET A 180 14.40 19.75 13.02
CA MET A 180 13.33 20.19 12.11
C MET A 180 13.70 19.96 10.65
N ASP A 181 14.96 20.17 10.27
CA ASP A 181 15.44 19.90 8.91
C ASP A 181 15.37 18.39 8.58
N ASP A 182 15.80 17.52 9.51
CA ASP A 182 15.68 16.07 9.37
C ASP A 182 14.21 15.64 9.23
N LEU A 183 13.32 16.20 10.06
CA LEU A 183 11.88 15.96 9.96
C LEU A 183 11.32 16.42 8.62
N ARG A 184 11.79 17.56 8.10
CA ARG A 184 11.37 18.09 6.79
C ARG A 184 11.71 17.12 5.66
N GLU A 185 12.91 16.54 5.69
CA GLU A 185 13.33 15.53 4.71
C GLU A 185 12.47 14.26 4.81
N GLY A 186 12.24 13.77 6.03
CA GLY A 186 11.39 12.61 6.29
C GLY A 186 9.95 12.80 5.78
N VAL A 187 9.36 13.97 6.04
CA VAL A 187 8.02 14.32 5.55
C VAL A 187 7.99 14.41 4.02
N ARG A 188 9.02 14.99 3.40
CA ARG A 188 9.12 15.07 1.94
C ARG A 188 9.20 13.68 1.31
N ALA A 189 9.99 12.78 1.88
CA ALA A 189 10.08 11.40 1.44
C ALA A 189 8.73 10.67 1.59
N ALA A 190 8.04 10.86 2.72
CA ALA A 190 6.71 10.29 2.94
C ALA A 190 5.69 10.77 1.89
N ALA A 191 5.69 12.07 1.57
CA ALA A 191 4.81 12.64 0.54
C ALA A 191 5.10 12.07 -0.87
N GLN A 192 6.38 11.89 -1.21
CA GLN A 192 6.78 11.27 -2.47
C GLN A 192 6.34 9.82 -2.55
N ASN A 193 6.54 9.05 -1.49
CA ASN A 193 6.09 7.66 -1.40
C ASN A 193 4.58 7.53 -1.54
N ALA A 194 3.82 8.41 -0.88
CA ALA A 194 2.36 8.44 -1.00
C ALA A 194 1.91 8.72 -2.45
N THR A 195 2.56 9.67 -3.12
CA THR A 195 2.27 10.00 -4.52
C THR A 195 2.58 8.84 -5.45
N ARG A 196 3.74 8.19 -5.27
CA ARG A 196 4.13 7.02 -6.05
C ARG A 196 3.17 5.85 -5.83
N GLY A 197 2.84 5.56 -4.58
CA GLY A 197 1.90 4.50 -4.21
C GLY A 197 0.51 4.72 -4.81
N ALA A 198 0.01 5.97 -4.82
CA ALA A 198 -1.25 6.31 -5.47
C ALA A 198 -1.22 6.04 -7.00
N GLY A 199 -0.09 6.30 -7.65
CA GLY A 199 0.12 5.98 -9.06
C GLY A 199 0.08 4.47 -9.35
N GLU A 200 0.81 3.69 -8.56
CA GLU A 200 0.85 2.22 -8.68
C GLU A 200 -0.53 1.59 -8.44
N VAL A 201 -1.26 2.05 -7.43
CA VAL A 201 -2.64 1.61 -7.15
C VAL A 201 -3.59 1.95 -8.30
N SER A 202 -3.47 3.14 -8.87
CA SER A 202 -4.30 3.56 -10.02
C SER A 202 -4.09 2.65 -11.23
N GLU A 203 -2.84 2.24 -11.49
CA GLU A 203 -2.54 1.28 -12.53
C GLU A 203 -3.11 -0.11 -12.24
N LEU A 204 -2.98 -0.59 -10.99
CA LEU A 204 -3.56 -1.87 -10.57
C LEU A 204 -5.08 -1.86 -10.67
N MET A 205 -5.77 -0.78 -10.30
CA MET A 205 -7.22 -0.66 -10.49
C MET A 205 -7.61 -0.69 -11.97
N ARG A 206 -6.83 -0.07 -12.85
CA ARG A 206 -7.05 -0.15 -14.30
C ARG A 206 -6.92 -1.60 -14.79
N ARG A 207 -5.89 -2.32 -14.36
CA ARG A 207 -5.69 -3.74 -14.70
C ARG A 207 -6.81 -4.62 -14.13
N GLY A 208 -7.25 -4.35 -12.91
CA GLY A 208 -8.38 -5.02 -12.26
C GLY A 208 -9.68 -4.89 -13.06
N ARG A 209 -10.00 -3.68 -13.54
CA ARG A 209 -11.18 -3.45 -14.40
C ARG A 209 -11.14 -4.26 -15.70
N VAL A 210 -9.97 -4.35 -16.34
CA VAL A 210 -9.80 -5.18 -17.56
C VAL A 210 -10.02 -6.65 -17.26
N LEU A 211 -9.54 -7.14 -16.10
CA LEU A 211 -9.77 -8.52 -15.65
C LEU A 211 -11.26 -8.76 -15.37
N GLU A 212 -11.93 -7.86 -14.66
CA GLU A 212 -13.38 -7.95 -14.41
C GLU A 212 -14.18 -7.98 -15.72
N GLU A 213 -13.82 -7.15 -16.70
CA GLU A 213 -14.44 -7.15 -18.02
C GLU A 213 -14.22 -8.50 -18.75
N ALA A 214 -13.00 -9.04 -18.71
CA ALA A 214 -12.69 -10.35 -19.29
C ALA A 214 -13.51 -11.48 -18.61
N LEU A 215 -13.63 -11.46 -17.28
CA LEU A 215 -14.45 -12.40 -16.53
C LEU A 215 -15.96 -12.19 -16.77
N HIS A 216 -16.38 -10.97 -17.09
CA HIS A 216 -17.76 -10.68 -17.50
C HIS A 216 -18.06 -11.22 -18.90
N ARG A 217 -17.10 -11.16 -19.84
CA ARG A 217 -17.22 -11.77 -21.17
C ARG A 217 -17.36 -13.30 -21.09
N LEU A 218 -16.74 -13.94 -20.09
CA LEU A 218 -16.98 -15.36 -19.76
C LEU A 218 -18.39 -15.64 -19.17
N ARG A 219 -19.06 -14.59 -18.65
CA ARG A 219 -20.39 -14.67 -18.02
C ARG A 219 -21.53 -14.43 -18.99
N VAL A 220 -21.32 -13.60 -20.02
CA VAL A 220 -22.28 -13.54 -21.13
C VAL A 220 -22.45 -14.99 -21.53
N PRO A 221 -23.67 -15.57 -21.50
CA PRO A 221 -23.85 -16.90 -22.03
C PRO A 221 -23.33 -16.76 -23.45
N ASP A 222 -22.15 -17.31 -23.74
CA ASP A 222 -21.86 -17.60 -25.12
C ASP A 222 -22.99 -18.55 -25.47
N PRO A 223 -23.98 -18.12 -26.27
CA PRO A 223 -25.09 -19.00 -26.60
C PRO A 223 -24.54 -20.29 -27.20
N ARG A 224 -23.29 -20.30 -27.69
CA ARG A 224 -22.58 -21.48 -28.18
C ARG A 224 -21.92 -22.32 -27.09
N ALA A 225 -21.41 -21.76 -25.98
CA ALA A 225 -20.86 -22.55 -24.88
C ALA A 225 -21.96 -23.11 -23.96
N ALA A 226 -23.00 -22.30 -23.70
CA ALA A 226 -24.21 -22.76 -23.02
C ALA A 226 -24.99 -23.76 -23.90
N ALA A 227 -25.09 -23.51 -25.22
CA ALA A 227 -25.59 -24.52 -26.14
C ALA A 227 -24.67 -25.74 -26.13
N ALA A 228 -23.35 -25.64 -26.30
CA ALA A 228 -22.48 -26.82 -26.33
C ALA A 228 -22.56 -27.65 -25.04
N ALA A 229 -22.63 -27.02 -23.86
CA ALA A 229 -22.85 -27.72 -22.60
C ALA A 229 -24.23 -28.38 -22.54
N GLU A 230 -25.29 -27.70 -23.01
CA GLU A 230 -26.64 -28.25 -23.09
C GLU A 230 -26.76 -29.34 -24.18
N GLU A 231 -26.01 -29.22 -25.28
CA GLU A 231 -25.92 -30.16 -26.39
C GLU A 231 -25.15 -31.41 -25.97
N LEU A 232 -24.08 -31.25 -25.18
CA LEU A 232 -23.36 -32.36 -24.55
C LEU A 232 -24.23 -33.03 -23.50
N ARG A 233 -24.99 -32.27 -22.72
CA ARG A 233 -25.95 -32.81 -21.74
C ARG A 233 -27.07 -33.57 -22.44
N GLN A 234 -27.63 -33.03 -23.52
CA GLN A 234 -28.63 -33.67 -24.35
C GLN A 234 -28.07 -34.88 -25.09
N ALA A 235 -26.83 -34.84 -25.59
CA ALA A 235 -26.16 -35.97 -26.21
C ALA A 235 -25.89 -37.08 -25.20
N LYS A 236 -25.43 -36.74 -23.99
CA LYS A 236 -25.29 -37.66 -22.85
C LYS A 236 -26.65 -38.29 -22.49
N ASP A 237 -27.69 -37.49 -22.31
CA ASP A 237 -29.03 -37.97 -21.96
C ASP A 237 -29.69 -38.75 -23.11
N ALA A 238 -29.33 -38.48 -24.37
CA ALA A 238 -29.75 -39.27 -25.53
C ALA A 238 -29.02 -40.62 -25.56
N ILE A 239 -27.70 -40.65 -25.38
CA ILE A 239 -26.88 -41.87 -25.29
C ILE A 239 -27.41 -42.78 -24.18
N LEU A 240 -27.65 -42.25 -22.97
CA LEU A 240 -28.22 -43.01 -21.84
C LEU A 240 -29.60 -43.61 -22.16
N ARG A 241 -30.44 -42.91 -22.92
CA ARG A 241 -31.74 -43.43 -23.36
C ARG A 241 -31.60 -44.53 -24.40
N THR A 242 -30.72 -44.37 -25.39
CA THR A 242 -30.45 -45.40 -26.41
C THR A 242 -29.85 -46.67 -25.78
N LEU A 243 -29.01 -46.51 -24.75
CA LEU A 243 -28.48 -47.61 -23.93
C LEU A 243 -29.57 -48.39 -23.19
N GLU A 244 -30.53 -47.70 -22.57
CA GLU A 244 -31.68 -48.33 -21.91
C GLU A 244 -32.58 -49.10 -22.91
N GLU A 245 -32.75 -48.58 -24.13
CA GLU A 245 -33.51 -49.24 -25.20
C GLU A 245 -32.80 -50.49 -25.74
N LEU A 246 -31.47 -50.45 -25.91
CA LEU A 246 -30.65 -51.56 -26.41
C LEU A 246 -30.45 -52.71 -25.40
N GLY A 247 -30.52 -52.43 -24.10
CA GLY A 247 -30.44 -53.44 -23.03
C GLY A 247 -31.56 -54.49 -23.02
N THR A 248 -32.49 -54.44 -23.98
CA THR A 248 -33.63 -55.36 -24.13
C THR A 248 -33.46 -56.44 -25.19
N VAL A 249 -32.33 -56.51 -25.92
CA VAL A 249 -32.13 -57.42 -27.07
C VAL A 249 -31.10 -58.55 -26.78
N PRO A 250 -31.35 -59.84 -27.16
CA PRO A 250 -30.79 -60.99 -26.43
C PRO A 250 -29.55 -61.71 -27.03
N ASP A 251 -28.95 -61.31 -28.16
CA ASP A 251 -27.97 -62.16 -28.87
C ASP A 251 -26.56 -61.55 -28.97
N ARG A 252 -25.54 -62.29 -28.50
CA ARG A 252 -24.20 -61.75 -28.12
C ARG A 252 -23.00 -62.43 -28.82
N GLY A 253 -23.20 -63.34 -29.76
CA GLY A 253 -22.15 -64.26 -30.25
C GLY A 253 -21.09 -63.67 -31.20
N ASP A 254 -21.51 -62.90 -32.21
CA ASP A 254 -20.68 -62.69 -33.42
C ASP A 254 -19.79 -61.43 -33.38
N ILE A 255 -19.93 -60.59 -32.35
CA ILE A 255 -19.29 -59.26 -32.28
C ILE A 255 -17.89 -59.31 -31.62
N ALA A 256 -17.63 -60.32 -30.77
CA ALA A 256 -16.37 -60.46 -30.05
C ALA A 256 -15.16 -60.74 -30.97
N GLU A 257 -15.37 -61.42 -32.10
CA GLU A 257 -14.32 -61.82 -33.02
C GLU A 257 -13.77 -60.63 -33.83
N VAL A 258 -14.65 -59.70 -34.24
CA VAL A 258 -14.27 -58.51 -35.01
C VAL A 258 -13.56 -57.45 -34.13
N LEU A 259 -13.89 -57.40 -32.84
CA LEU A 259 -13.28 -56.45 -31.89
C LEU A 259 -11.84 -56.82 -31.50
N GLN A 260 -11.48 -58.11 -31.54
CA GLN A 260 -10.08 -58.55 -31.34
C GLN A 260 -9.16 -58.08 -32.48
N ASP A 261 -9.65 -58.07 -33.72
CA ASP A 261 -8.87 -57.61 -34.88
C ASP A 261 -8.59 -56.10 -34.84
N ILE A 262 -9.52 -55.30 -34.33
CA ILE A 262 -9.37 -53.83 -34.25
C ILE A 262 -8.44 -53.42 -33.10
N SER A 263 -8.51 -54.09 -31.94
CA SER A 263 -7.60 -53.86 -30.81
C SER A 263 -6.13 -54.15 -31.17
N ALA A 264 -5.91 -55.14 -32.04
CA ALA A 264 -4.59 -55.47 -32.58
C ALA A 264 -4.00 -54.40 -33.51
N VAL A 265 -4.85 -53.55 -34.11
CA VAL A 265 -4.42 -52.45 -34.99
C VAL A 265 -4.09 -51.19 -34.19
N VAL A 266 -4.85 -50.89 -33.13
CA VAL A 266 -4.61 -49.73 -32.25
C VAL A 266 -3.32 -49.90 -31.42
N SER A 267 -3.02 -51.12 -30.99
CA SER A 267 -1.85 -51.41 -30.16
C SER A 267 -0.50 -51.42 -30.92
N ARG A 268 -0.50 -51.47 -32.27
CA ARG A 268 0.73 -51.44 -33.10
C ARG A 268 1.21 -50.03 -33.47
N ARG A 269 0.52 -48.98 -33.02
CA ARG A 269 0.84 -47.57 -33.33
C ARG A 269 1.18 -46.70 -32.12
N GLY A 270 1.24 -47.27 -30.92
CA GLY A 270 1.92 -46.69 -29.75
C GLY A 270 3.31 -47.29 -29.60
#